data_AF-A0A7X7YBE7-F1
#
_entry.id   AF-A0A7X7YBE7-F1
#
_cell.length_a   1.000
_cell.length_b   1.000
_cell.length_c   1.000
_cell.angle_alpha   90.00
_cell.angle_beta   90.00
_cell.angle_gamma   90.00
#
_symmetry.space_group_name_H-M   'P 1'
#
loop_
_entity.id
_entity.type
_entity.pdbx_description
1 polymer ?
#
loop_
_entity_poly.entity_id
_entity_poly.type
_entity_poly.pdbx_seq_one_letter_code
_entity_poly.pdbx_strand_id
1 'polypeptide(L)'
;GEKVATFTIWWRYTGNRRDPWIYWVAVKPEYQGLGLGKAIVFEGMKRLIEIEGDRDVYLHTQTWSYKAVNIYRKAGFEITKEKGLGGYENNDYEKAQALIARYLR
;
A
#
# COMPACT_ATOMS: atom_id res chain seq x y z
N GLY A 1 -22.67 14.25 -1.01
CA GLY A 1 -22.53 12.78 -0.92
C GLY A 1 -21.71 12.41 0.30
N GLU A 2 -21.96 11.23 0.88
CA GLU A 2 -21.23 10.69 2.04
C GLU A 2 -19.77 10.35 1.70
N LYS A 3 -18.84 10.58 2.63
CA LYS A 3 -17.43 10.21 2.50
C LYS A 3 -17.22 8.82 3.10
N VAL A 4 -16.81 7.85 2.29
CA VAL A 4 -16.77 6.41 2.66
C VAL A 4 -15.40 5.76 2.52
N ALA A 5 -14.42 6.45 1.96
CA ALA A 5 -13.08 5.93 1.73
C ALA A 5 -12.01 7.02 1.81
N THR A 6 -10.77 6.62 2.10
CA THR A 6 -9.60 7.48 2.18
C THR A 6 -8.40 6.82 1.50
N PHE A 7 -7.53 7.66 0.93
CA PHE A 7 -6.23 7.32 0.38
C PHE A 7 -5.36 8.57 0.50
N THR A 8 -4.14 8.44 1.03
CA THR A 8 -3.23 9.56 1.19
C THR A 8 -1.91 9.28 0.51
N ILE A 9 -1.45 10.24 -0.28
CA ILE A 9 -0.08 10.30 -0.78
C ILE A 9 0.72 11.13 0.21
N TRP A 10 1.87 10.59 0.61
CA TRP A 10 2.83 11.24 1.47
C TRP A 10 4.24 11.02 0.92
N TRP A 11 5.24 11.60 1.56
CA TRP A 11 6.64 11.43 1.16
C TRP A 11 7.51 11.11 2.36
N ARG A 12 8.46 10.20 2.14
CA ARG A 12 9.49 9.88 3.13
C ARG A 12 10.83 9.74 2.45
N TYR A 13 11.89 9.91 3.24
CA TYR A 13 13.23 9.60 2.80
C TYR A 13 13.48 8.09 2.83
N THR A 14 14.06 7.61 1.75
CA THR A 14 14.45 6.23 1.43
C THR A 14 15.93 6.33 1.05
N GLY A 15 16.79 6.26 2.07
CA GLY A 15 18.18 6.67 1.95
C GLY A 15 18.32 8.18 1.75
N ASN A 16 19.00 8.59 0.68
CA ASN A 16 19.32 10.00 0.42
C ASN A 16 18.25 10.73 -0.42
N ARG A 17 17.18 10.03 -0.81
CA ARG A 17 16.13 10.57 -1.68
C ARG A 17 14.77 10.51 -1.01
N ARG A 18 13.89 11.45 -1.38
CA ARG A 18 12.48 11.45 -1.05
C ARG A 18 11.71 10.65 -2.09
N ASP A 19 10.99 9.60 -1.68
CA ASP A 19 10.09 8.83 -2.52
C ASP A 19 8.63 8.96 -2.06
N PRO A 20 7.66 8.74 -2.96
CA PRO A 20 6.24 8.72 -2.62
C PRO A 20 5.86 7.49 -1.81
N TRP A 21 4.99 7.71 -0.83
CA TRP A 21 4.42 6.67 0.01
C TRP A 21 2.91 6.78 0.07
N ILE A 22 2.25 5.63 0.16
CA ILE A 22 0.80 5.54 0.36
C ILE A 22 0.51 5.32 1.85
N TYR A 23 -0.40 6.14 2.38
CA TYR A 23 -0.87 6.10 3.76
C TYR A 23 -2.40 6.09 3.82
N TRP A 24 -2.94 5.68 4.98
CA TRP A 24 -4.34 5.84 5.35
C TRP A 24 -5.32 5.36 4.27
N VAL A 25 -5.09 4.16 3.72
CA VAL A 25 -6.00 3.50 2.78
C VAL A 25 -7.05 2.75 3.58
N ALA A 26 -8.30 3.21 3.52
CA ALA A 26 -9.41 2.56 4.21
C ALA A 26 -10.74 2.79 3.51
N VAL A 27 -11.65 1.84 3.68
CA VAL A 27 -13.05 1.93 3.28
C VAL A 27 -13.89 1.58 4.50
N LYS A 28 -14.93 2.37 4.78
CA LYS A 28 -15.89 2.10 5.85
C LYS A 28 -16.42 0.65 5.75
N PRO A 29 -16.52 -0.10 6.86
CA PRO A 29 -16.90 -1.52 6.83
C PRO A 29 -18.18 -1.82 6.04
N GLU A 30 -19.19 -0.95 6.14
CA GLU A 30 -20.50 -1.07 5.51
C GLU A 30 -20.43 -0.96 3.97
N TYR A 31 -19.33 -0.41 3.47
CA TYR A 31 -19.08 -0.17 2.05
C TYR A 31 -17.95 -1.06 1.48
N GLN A 32 -17.43 -2.01 2.27
CA GLN A 32 -16.43 -2.97 1.81
C GLN A 32 -17.06 -4.04 0.92
N GLY A 33 -16.24 -4.71 0.10
CA GLY A 33 -16.73 -5.71 -0.87
C GLY A 33 -17.30 -5.12 -2.17
N LEU A 34 -17.56 -3.81 -2.22
CA LEU A 34 -18.10 -3.10 -3.39
C LEU A 34 -17.01 -2.65 -4.40
N GLY A 35 -15.75 -3.07 -4.22
CA GLY A 35 -14.65 -2.69 -5.10
C GLY A 35 -14.04 -1.30 -4.83
N LEU A 36 -14.55 -0.52 -3.87
CA LEU A 36 -14.06 0.83 -3.56
C LEU A 36 -12.57 0.87 -3.22
N GLY A 37 -12.06 -0.11 -2.48
CA GLY A 37 -10.63 -0.20 -2.15
C GLY A 37 -9.73 -0.32 -3.39
N LYS A 38 -10.20 -1.04 -4.42
CA LYS A 38 -9.49 -1.12 -5.71
C LYS A 38 -9.56 0.21 -6.45
N ALA A 39 -10.73 0.84 -6.47
CA ALA A 39 -10.96 2.10 -7.16
C ALA A 39 -10.08 3.23 -6.60
N ILE A 40 -10.01 3.39 -5.28
CA ILE A 40 -9.19 4.44 -4.65
C ILE A 40 -7.69 4.19 -4.82
N VAL A 41 -7.25 2.92 -4.81
CA VAL A 41 -5.84 2.59 -5.09
C VAL A 41 -5.49 2.90 -6.53
N PHE A 42 -6.35 2.54 -7.49
CA PHE A 42 -6.14 2.86 -8.90
C PHE A 42 -6.05 4.37 -9.15
N GLU A 43 -7.01 5.14 -8.63
CA GLU A 43 -7.01 6.60 -8.77
C GLU A 43 -5.79 7.23 -8.07
N GLY A 44 -5.44 6.72 -6.88
CA GLY A 44 -4.25 7.15 -6.15
C GLY A 44 -2.95 6.90 -6.91
N MET A 45 -2.81 5.73 -7.54
CA MET A 45 -1.65 5.39 -8.39
C MET A 45 -1.58 6.27 -9.63
N LYS A 46 -2.72 6.54 -10.28
CA LYS A 46 -2.79 7.47 -11.40
C LYS A 46 -2.28 8.86 -10.99
N ARG A 47 -2.75 9.38 -9.85
CA ARG A 47 -2.28 10.67 -9.32
C ARG A 47 -0.80 10.66 -8.97
N LEU A 48 -0.29 9.56 -8.41
CA LEU A 48 1.14 9.41 -8.13
C LEU A 48 2.00 9.50 -9.38
N ILE A 49 1.61 8.81 -10.46
CA ILE A 49 2.32 8.86 -11.74
C ILE A 49 2.30 10.28 -12.32
N GLU A 50 1.18 11.00 -12.19
CA GLU A 50 1.08 12.39 -12.66
C GLU A 50 1.97 13.35 -11.85
N ILE A 51 2.17 13.10 -10.55
CA ILE A 51 2.96 13.95 -9.65
C ILE A 51 4.46 13.63 -9.70
N GLU A 52 4.82 12.35 -9.66
CA GLU A 52 6.20 11.88 -9.47
C GLU A 52 6.81 11.28 -10.74
N GLY A 53 6.00 10.91 -11.73
CA GLY A 53 6.43 10.19 -12.93
C GLY A 53 6.67 8.71 -12.69
N ASP A 54 7.60 8.13 -13.45
CA ASP A 54 8.03 6.74 -13.30
C ASP A 54 8.97 6.60 -12.10
N ARG A 55 8.39 6.30 -10.93
CA ARG A 55 9.08 6.22 -9.64
C ARG A 55 8.56 5.06 -8.81
N ASP A 56 9.45 4.52 -7.98
CA ASP A 56 9.05 3.57 -6.95
C ASP A 56 8.11 4.23 -5.93
N VAL A 57 7.03 3.53 -5.63
CA VAL A 57 6.03 3.91 -4.64
C VAL A 57 6.02 2.88 -3.53
N TYR A 58 6.06 3.34 -2.29
CA TYR A 58 6.12 2.46 -1.13
C TYR A 58 4.85 2.54 -0.30
N LEU A 59 4.54 1.47 0.43
CA LEU A 59 3.52 1.51 1.48
C LEU A 59 3.90 0.52 2.57
N HIS A 60 3.56 0.86 3.80
CA HIS A 60 3.69 -0.05 4.92
C HIS A 60 2.31 -0.64 5.25
N THR A 61 2.23 -1.96 5.37
CA THR A 61 0.99 -2.68 5.71
C THR A 61 1.28 -3.85 6.64
N GLN A 62 0.24 -4.33 7.32
CA GLN A 62 0.32 -5.50 8.21
C GLN A 62 -0.31 -6.73 7.56
N THR A 63 0.14 -7.91 7.97
CA THR A 63 -0.29 -9.20 7.40
C THR A 63 -1.79 -9.47 7.55
N TRP A 64 -2.41 -8.99 8.64
CA TRP A 64 -3.86 -9.12 8.83
C TRP A 64 -4.70 -8.33 7.83
N SER A 65 -4.09 -7.36 7.13
CA SER A 65 -4.72 -6.61 6.04
C SER A 65 -4.59 -7.34 4.69
N TYR A 66 -4.56 -8.68 4.68
CA TYR A 66 -4.34 -9.51 3.48
C TYR A 66 -5.29 -9.19 2.32
N LYS A 67 -6.52 -8.72 2.59
CA LYS A 67 -7.44 -8.22 1.56
C LYS A 67 -6.87 -7.02 0.82
N ALA A 68 -6.29 -6.05 1.54
CA ALA A 68 -5.61 -4.90 0.97
C ALA A 68 -4.30 -5.30 0.28
N VAL A 69 -3.52 -6.22 0.85
CA VAL A 69 -2.31 -6.73 0.20
C VAL A 69 -2.62 -7.34 -1.17
N ASN A 70 -3.69 -8.11 -1.30
CA ASN A 70 -4.13 -8.63 -2.60
C ASN A 70 -4.56 -7.51 -3.58
N ILE A 71 -5.06 -6.37 -3.10
CA ILE A 71 -5.35 -5.21 -3.94
C ILE A 71 -4.04 -4.59 -4.43
N TYR A 72 -3.08 -4.35 -3.53
CA TYR A 72 -1.79 -3.75 -3.88
C TYR A 72 -1.01 -4.63 -4.87
N ARG A 73 -0.95 -5.95 -4.63
CA ARG A 73 -0.30 -6.89 -5.56
C ARG A 73 -0.92 -6.84 -6.96
N LYS A 74 -2.25 -6.75 -7.05
CA LYS A 74 -2.95 -6.60 -8.34
C LYS A 74 -2.72 -5.24 -8.98
N ALA A 75 -2.36 -4.22 -8.20
CA ALA A 75 -1.93 -2.91 -8.68
C ALA A 75 -0.43 -2.85 -9.04
N GLY A 76 0.31 -3.96 -8.93
CA GLY A 76 1.73 -4.04 -9.31
C GLY A 76 2.72 -3.94 -8.15
N PHE A 77 2.26 -3.85 -6.89
CA PHE A 77 3.16 -3.81 -5.75
C PHE A 77 3.76 -5.18 -5.43
N GLU A 78 5.03 -5.18 -5.03
CA GLU A 78 5.73 -6.36 -4.55
C GLU A 78 6.06 -6.23 -3.05
N ILE A 79 6.12 -7.37 -2.36
CA ILE A 79 6.48 -7.38 -0.94
C ILE A 79 8.02 -7.37 -0.84
N THR A 80 8.59 -6.29 -0.30
CA THR A 80 10.04 -6.14 -0.15
C THR A 80 10.56 -6.67 1.19
N LYS A 81 11.78 -7.23 1.17
CA LYS A 81 12.57 -7.60 2.35
C LYS A 81 13.49 -6.47 2.84
N GLU A 82 13.53 -5.37 2.11
CA GLU A 82 14.40 -4.25 2.41
C GLU A 82 14.03 -3.60 3.75
N LYS A 83 15.06 -3.20 4.49
CA LYS A 83 14.94 -2.62 5.83
C LYS A 83 15.32 -1.15 5.78
N GLY A 84 14.73 -0.35 6.67
CA GLY A 84 15.02 1.07 6.82
C GLY A 84 14.31 1.98 5.81
N LEU A 85 13.58 1.43 4.83
CA LEU A 85 12.75 2.21 3.92
C LEU A 85 11.75 3.07 4.70
N GLY A 86 11.79 4.39 4.53
CA GLY A 86 10.88 5.32 5.21
C GLY A 86 10.96 5.30 6.74
N GLY A 87 12.02 4.71 7.32
CA GLY A 87 12.19 4.50 8.76
C GLY A 87 11.55 3.22 9.32
N TYR A 88 11.14 2.26 8.48
CA TYR A 88 10.57 0.99 8.93
C TYR A 88 11.63 -0.12 9.04
N GLU A 89 11.69 -0.82 10.17
CA GLU A 89 12.76 -1.80 10.44
C GLU A 89 12.62 -3.14 9.69
N ASN A 90 11.42 -3.49 9.21
CA ASN A 90 11.09 -4.72 8.44
C ASN A 90 11.81 -6.01 8.91
N ASN A 91 11.85 -6.23 10.24
CA ASN A 91 12.63 -7.32 10.83
C ASN A 91 11.96 -8.71 10.73
N ASP A 92 10.65 -8.77 10.54
CA ASP A 92 9.86 -10.01 10.53
C ASP A 92 9.50 -10.50 9.12
N TYR A 93 10.22 -10.09 8.08
CA TYR A 93 9.90 -10.41 6.68
C TYR A 93 9.57 -11.90 6.45
N GLU A 94 10.43 -12.82 6.90
CA GLU A 94 10.22 -14.26 6.66
C GLU A 94 8.97 -14.80 7.37
N LYS A 95 8.71 -14.34 8.61
CA LYS A 95 7.49 -14.70 9.33
C LYS A 95 6.25 -14.13 8.64
N ALA A 96 6.35 -12.88 8.17
CA ALA A 96 5.27 -12.20 7.48
C ALA A 96 4.92 -12.90 6.16
N GLN A 97 5.93 -13.29 5.37
CA GLN A 97 5.78 -14.06 4.13
C GLN A 97 5.11 -15.41 4.40
N ALA A 98 5.63 -16.19 5.36
CA ALA A 98 5.08 -17.49 5.71
C ALA A 98 3.61 -17.41 6.18
N LEU A 99 3.25 -16.35 6.92
CA LEU A 99 1.89 -16.11 7.38
C LEU A 99 0.96 -15.69 6.24
N ILE A 100 1.38 -14.69 5.45
CA ILE A 100 0.51 -14.07 4.46
C ILE A 100 0.28 -14.96 3.24
N ALA A 101 1.23 -15.85 2.90
CA ALA A 101 1.12 -16.78 1.77
C ALA A 101 -0.18 -17.60 1.80
N ARG A 102 -0.72 -17.89 2.99
CA ARG A 102 -1.99 -18.63 3.19
C ARG A 102 -3.24 -17.84 2.74
N TYR A 103 -3.12 -16.53 2.59
CA TYR A 103 -4.22 -15.60 2.31
C TYR A 103 -4.08 -14.87 0.97
N LEU A 104 -2.93 -15.01 0.30
CA LEU A 104 -2.71 -14.45 -1.02
C LEU A 104 -3.54 -15.21 -2.06
N ARG A 105 -4.11 -14.47 -3.01
CA ARG A 105 -4.96 -14.97 -4.09
C ARG A 105 -4.52 -14.44 -5.44
#